data_AF-I1BHP5-F1
#
_entry.id   AF-I1BHP5-F1
#
_cell.length_a   1.000
_cell.length_b   1.000
_cell.length_c   1.000
_cell.angle_alpha   90.00
_cell.angle_beta   90.00
_cell.angle_gamma   90.00
#
_symmetry.space_group_name_H-M   'P 1'
#
loop_
_entity.id
_entity.type
_entity.pdbx_description
1 polymer ?
#
loop_
_entity_poly.entity_id
_entity_poly.type
_entity_poly.pdbx_seq_one_letter_code
_entity_poly.pdbx_strand_id
1 'polypeptide(L)'
;MLQKEGPKRKRSRSGSAEVEDLNYVDEESELSSGDLSSSDLDLSHESAVHTPKKRGRPKVQGFSPPPTISNNSGYISETDETGERKVDKFGRLLGGREYRVPVFNLPTRGETLYMFSKDPAALLGYRDSFVFLKRNPSLVKVHINNVEKGYLVDSRQLRSSFRTREISVVTARSVFKQFGHRVIRKGRKGRDDYFYTEEIQYDE
;
A
#
# COMPACT_ATOMS: atom_id res chain seq x y z
N MET A 1 71.81 -21.31 -2.27
CA MET A 1 70.92 -22.40 -2.72
C MET A 1 70.22 -22.96 -1.49
N LEU A 2 68.95 -22.63 -1.27
CA LEU A 2 68.13 -23.24 -0.22
C LEU A 2 67.01 -24.03 -0.89
N GLN A 3 67.03 -25.34 -0.67
CA GLN A 3 65.97 -26.27 -1.07
C GLN A 3 65.05 -26.58 0.11
N LYS A 4 63.83 -26.94 -0.27
CA LYS A 4 62.57 -27.11 0.46
C LYS A 4 62.59 -28.29 1.44
N GLU A 5 61.70 -28.27 2.43
CA GLU A 5 60.60 -29.25 2.61
C GLU A 5 59.76 -28.96 3.89
N GLY A 6 58.43 -29.08 3.80
CA GLY A 6 57.47 -29.03 4.93
C GLY A 6 57.11 -30.45 5.40
N PRO A 7 55.84 -30.73 5.80
CA PRO A 7 55.01 -30.13 6.86
C PRO A 7 54.53 -31.20 7.88
N LYS A 8 54.19 -30.87 9.15
CA LYS A 8 53.34 -31.76 9.99
C LYS A 8 52.41 -31.04 10.97
N ARG A 9 51.15 -31.50 10.94
CA ARG A 9 49.95 -31.11 11.70
C ARG A 9 50.08 -31.45 13.19
N LYS A 10 49.43 -30.68 14.07
CA LYS A 10 48.94 -31.15 15.37
C LYS A 10 47.44 -30.86 15.48
N ARG A 11 46.69 -31.90 15.88
CA ARG A 11 45.25 -31.91 16.19
C ARG A 11 45.06 -32.11 17.70
N SER A 12 43.84 -31.77 18.16
CA SER A 12 43.17 -32.14 19.44
C SER A 12 43.54 -31.26 20.65
N ARG A 13 42.65 -30.88 21.57
CA ARG A 13 41.34 -31.43 22.02
C ARG A 13 40.66 -30.35 22.91
N SER A 14 39.37 -30.02 22.70
CA SER A 14 38.16 -30.41 23.50
C SER A 14 37.86 -29.61 24.78
N GLY A 15 36.65 -29.05 24.83
CA GLY A 15 35.88 -28.59 26.00
C GLY A 15 34.69 -27.76 25.49
N SER A 16 33.49 -28.27 25.19
CA SER A 16 32.41 -28.94 25.96
C SER A 16 31.74 -28.08 27.04
N ALA A 17 30.47 -27.72 26.74
CA ALA A 17 29.31 -27.49 27.62
C ALA A 17 29.33 -26.21 28.50
N GLU A 18 28.26 -25.46 28.80
CA GLU A 18 26.80 -25.70 28.94
C GLU A 18 26.06 -24.36 28.58
N VAL A 19 25.03 -24.28 27.73
CA VAL A 19 23.55 -24.45 27.91
C VAL A 19 22.95 -24.12 29.28
N GLU A 20 22.37 -22.92 29.42
CA GLU A 20 21.28 -22.50 30.33
C GLU A 20 20.67 -21.19 29.76
N ASP A 21 19.39 -20.85 29.81
CA ASP A 21 18.17 -21.62 29.97
C ASP A 21 17.02 -20.77 29.41
N LEU A 22 16.01 -21.45 28.87
CA LEU A 22 14.85 -20.87 28.21
C LEU A 22 13.80 -20.48 29.25
N ASN A 23 13.57 -19.19 29.48
CA ASN A 23 12.30 -18.75 30.08
C ASN A 23 11.21 -18.66 29.02
N TYR A 24 10.71 -19.85 28.67
CA TYR A 24 9.41 -20.08 28.04
C TYR A 24 8.35 -19.92 29.14
N VAL A 25 7.65 -18.78 29.13
CA VAL A 25 6.49 -18.57 30.00
C VAL A 25 5.28 -19.07 29.22
N ASP A 26 4.91 -20.31 29.54
CA ASP A 26 3.68 -20.98 29.16
C ASP A 26 2.56 -20.43 30.06
N GLU A 27 1.66 -19.62 29.51
CA GLU A 27 0.38 -19.34 30.16
C GLU A 27 -0.74 -19.78 29.21
N GLU A 28 -0.94 -21.10 29.22
CA GLU A 28 -2.23 -21.74 29.00
C GLU A 28 -3.29 -21.01 29.85
N SER A 29 -4.25 -20.37 29.19
CA SER A 29 -5.50 -19.95 29.82
C SER A 29 -6.68 -20.53 29.03
N GLU A 30 -7.11 -21.63 29.61
CA GLU A 30 -8.32 -22.42 29.48
C GLU A 30 -9.50 -21.84 28.68
N LEU A 31 -9.99 -22.73 27.81
CA LEU A 31 -11.28 -22.69 27.14
C LEU A 31 -12.41 -22.72 28.19
N SER A 32 -13.16 -21.63 28.32
CA SER A 32 -14.46 -21.64 28.99
C SER A 32 -15.55 -21.98 27.96
N SER A 33 -15.91 -23.26 27.90
CA SER A 33 -17.14 -23.75 27.26
C SER A 33 -18.36 -23.33 28.09
N GLY A 34 -19.12 -22.36 27.57
CA GLY A 34 -20.40 -21.91 28.13
C GLY A 34 -21.57 -22.41 27.30
N ASP A 35 -22.50 -23.03 28.01
CA ASP A 35 -23.64 -23.85 27.59
C ASP A 35 -24.74 -23.11 26.79
N LEU A 36 -25.52 -23.93 26.08
CA LEU A 36 -26.69 -23.58 25.27
C LEU A 36 -27.88 -23.14 26.15
N SER A 37 -28.60 -22.10 25.75
CA SER A 37 -29.99 -21.94 26.18
C SER A 37 -30.84 -21.36 25.05
N SER A 38 -31.77 -22.20 24.61
CA SER A 38 -32.90 -21.90 23.75
C SER A 38 -33.96 -21.08 24.49
N SER A 39 -34.51 -20.07 23.83
CA SER A 39 -35.91 -19.70 24.06
C SER A 39 -36.49 -18.99 22.83
N ASP A 40 -37.44 -19.69 22.21
CA ASP A 40 -38.40 -19.24 21.23
C ASP A 40 -39.19 -18.00 21.69
N LEU A 41 -39.41 -17.05 20.78
CA LEU A 41 -40.53 -16.12 20.84
C LEU A 41 -41.15 -15.96 19.44
N ASP A 42 -42.25 -16.69 19.28
CA ASP A 42 -43.23 -16.61 18.21
C ASP A 42 -44.04 -15.31 18.33
N LEU A 43 -44.12 -14.53 17.23
CA LEU A 43 -45.02 -13.39 17.12
C LEU A 43 -45.62 -13.34 15.71
N SER A 44 -46.80 -13.93 15.62
CA SER A 44 -47.77 -13.72 14.56
C SER A 44 -48.35 -12.30 14.63
N HIS A 45 -48.47 -11.60 13.50
CA HIS A 45 -49.58 -10.67 13.30
C HIS A 45 -49.90 -10.38 11.82
N GLU A 46 -51.20 -10.21 11.63
CA GLU A 46 -51.97 -10.20 10.40
C GLU A 46 -51.69 -9.05 9.43
N SER A 47 -52.07 -9.35 8.19
CA SER A 47 -52.37 -8.45 7.08
C SER A 47 -53.41 -7.37 7.41
N ALA A 48 -53.13 -6.12 7.06
CA ALA A 48 -54.16 -5.12 6.80
C ALA A 48 -53.73 -4.15 5.69
N VAL A 49 -54.61 -4.07 4.68
CA VAL A 49 -54.57 -3.20 3.50
C VAL A 49 -54.99 -1.77 3.89
N HIS A 50 -54.30 -0.73 3.41
CA HIS A 50 -54.88 0.61 3.32
C HIS A 50 -54.30 1.45 2.16
N THR A 51 -55.22 2.05 1.41
CA THR A 51 -55.04 2.86 0.21
C THR A 51 -54.62 4.31 0.53
N PRO A 52 -53.80 4.99 -0.32
CA PRO A 52 -53.58 6.42 -0.17
C PRO A 52 -54.53 7.24 -1.06
N LYS A 53 -55.27 8.17 -0.43
CA LYS A 53 -56.08 9.20 -1.08
C LYS A 53 -55.21 10.37 -1.56
N LYS A 54 -55.56 10.90 -2.74
CA LYS A 54 -55.04 12.11 -3.39
C LYS A 54 -55.23 13.38 -2.54
N ARG A 55 -54.21 14.24 -2.49
CA ARG A 55 -54.35 15.69 -2.21
C ARG A 55 -53.41 16.47 -3.14
N GLY A 56 -53.96 17.39 -3.92
CA GLY A 56 -53.21 18.21 -4.90
C GLY A 56 -52.64 19.50 -4.31
N ARG A 57 -51.70 20.12 -5.07
CA ARG A 57 -51.23 21.52 -4.99
C ARG A 57 -50.56 21.91 -6.32
N PRO A 58 -50.35 23.20 -6.65
CA PRO A 58 -50.68 23.79 -7.96
C PRO A 58 -49.45 24.14 -8.82
N LYS A 59 -49.75 24.57 -10.06
CA LYS A 59 -48.83 24.90 -11.17
C LYS A 59 -48.39 26.38 -11.14
N VAL A 60 -47.07 26.65 -11.20
CA VAL A 60 -46.41 27.93 -11.63
C VAL A 60 -44.99 27.57 -12.11
N GLN A 61 -44.67 27.52 -13.40
CA GLN A 61 -44.22 28.56 -14.35
C GLN A 61 -42.83 29.16 -14.06
N GLY A 62 -41.87 28.91 -14.97
CA GLY A 62 -40.56 29.54 -15.01
C GLY A 62 -39.49 28.72 -15.74
N PHE A 63 -39.61 28.51 -17.06
CA PHE A 63 -38.51 28.00 -17.87
C PHE A 63 -37.46 29.11 -18.03
N SER A 64 -36.42 29.08 -17.19
CA SER A 64 -35.13 29.69 -17.50
C SER A 64 -34.28 28.63 -18.21
N PRO A 65 -33.65 28.93 -19.35
CA PRO A 65 -32.70 27.99 -19.94
C PRO A 65 -31.56 27.79 -18.93
N PRO A 66 -31.10 26.55 -18.71
CA PRO A 66 -29.97 26.32 -17.83
C PRO A 66 -28.76 27.11 -18.36
N PRO A 67 -27.95 27.73 -17.48
CA PRO A 67 -26.68 28.31 -17.92
C PRO A 67 -25.91 27.19 -18.63
N THR A 68 -25.42 27.48 -19.84
CA THR A 68 -24.55 26.59 -20.57
C THR A 68 -23.31 26.36 -19.72
N ILE A 69 -23.31 25.24 -18.99
CA ILE A 69 -22.10 24.66 -18.44
C ILE A 69 -21.21 24.49 -19.66
N SER A 70 -20.14 25.29 -19.71
CA SER A 70 -19.06 25.09 -20.66
C SER A 70 -18.61 23.65 -20.46
N ASN A 71 -19.03 22.79 -21.37
CA ASN A 71 -18.63 21.40 -21.42
C ASN A 71 -17.15 21.38 -21.81
N ASN A 72 -16.27 21.69 -20.86
CA ASN A 72 -14.95 21.08 -20.87
C ASN A 72 -15.19 19.61 -20.55
N SER A 73 -15.53 18.84 -21.59
CA SER A 73 -15.76 17.40 -21.53
C SER A 73 -14.53 16.76 -20.91
N GLY A 74 -14.65 16.46 -19.61
CA GLY A 74 -13.57 16.06 -18.72
C GLY A 74 -13.06 14.65 -18.99
N TYR A 75 -12.47 14.45 -20.17
CA TYR A 75 -11.48 13.41 -20.35
C TYR A 75 -10.22 13.86 -19.63
N ILE A 76 -10.14 13.57 -18.34
CA ILE A 76 -8.86 13.58 -17.63
C ILE A 76 -8.04 12.49 -18.31
N SER A 77 -7.15 12.90 -19.21
CA SER A 77 -6.20 12.01 -19.85
C SER A 77 -5.47 11.21 -18.76
N GLU A 78 -5.28 9.91 -18.96
CA GLU A 78 -4.58 9.05 -17.99
C GLU A 78 -3.14 9.53 -17.72
N THR A 79 -2.61 10.38 -18.61
CA THR A 79 -1.27 10.97 -18.56
C THR A 79 -1.35 12.48 -18.67
N ASP A 80 -0.71 13.17 -17.73
CA ASP A 80 -0.53 14.62 -17.75
C ASP A 80 0.89 14.98 -18.19
N GLU A 81 1.02 15.90 -19.15
CA GLU A 81 2.32 16.31 -19.70
C GLU A 81 3.23 16.92 -18.62
N THR A 82 2.66 17.67 -17.68
CA THR A 82 3.45 18.25 -16.58
C THR A 82 3.92 17.18 -15.60
N GLY A 83 3.08 16.17 -15.34
CA GLY A 83 3.41 14.99 -14.56
C GLY A 83 4.56 14.16 -15.17
N GLU A 84 4.53 13.93 -16.48
CA GLU A 84 5.59 13.20 -17.20
C GLU A 84 6.95 13.90 -17.14
N ARG A 85 6.97 15.22 -16.96
CA ARG A 85 8.22 15.97 -16.75
C ARG A 85 8.80 15.83 -15.34
N LYS A 86 8.03 15.27 -14.40
CA LYS A 86 8.43 15.10 -12.98
C LYS A 86 8.87 13.68 -12.66
N VAL A 87 8.43 12.69 -13.44
CA VAL A 87 8.76 11.27 -13.25
C VAL A 87 8.95 10.56 -14.59
N ASP A 88 9.98 9.72 -14.69
CA ASP A 88 10.20 8.91 -15.90
C ASP A 88 9.25 7.69 -15.97
N LYS A 89 9.34 6.93 -17.06
CA LYS A 89 8.53 5.72 -17.28
C LYS A 89 8.80 4.61 -16.25
N PHE A 90 9.99 4.58 -15.68
CA PHE A 90 10.43 3.59 -14.71
C PHE A 90 10.13 3.98 -13.26
N GLY A 91 9.66 5.21 -13.02
CA GLY A 91 9.39 5.74 -11.69
C GLY A 91 10.56 6.46 -11.03
N ARG A 92 11.60 6.86 -11.78
CA ARG A 92 12.66 7.74 -11.29
C ARG A 92 12.15 9.18 -11.32
N LEU A 93 12.31 9.88 -10.20
CA LEU A 93 11.91 11.27 -10.09
C LEU A 93 12.94 12.18 -10.77
N LEU A 94 12.44 13.22 -11.43
CA LEU A 94 13.24 14.19 -12.17
C LEU A 94 13.28 15.54 -11.43
N GLY A 95 14.29 16.35 -11.75
CA GLY A 95 14.43 17.70 -11.21
C GLY A 95 14.85 17.76 -9.74
N GLY A 96 15.70 16.82 -9.29
CA GLY A 96 16.25 16.79 -7.94
C GLY A 96 15.26 16.36 -6.85
N ARG A 97 14.12 15.79 -7.24
CA ARG A 97 13.12 15.24 -6.32
C ARG A 97 13.57 13.89 -5.79
N GLU A 98 13.27 13.61 -4.53
CA GLU A 98 13.56 12.34 -3.88
C GLU A 98 12.32 11.79 -3.20
N TYR A 99 12.15 10.47 -3.26
CA TYR A 99 11.11 9.80 -2.50
C TYR A 99 11.42 9.84 -1.00
N ARG A 100 10.36 9.91 -0.18
CA ARG A 100 10.46 9.79 1.28
C ARG A 100 10.69 8.36 1.73
N VAL A 101 10.30 7.38 0.90
CA VAL A 101 10.44 5.95 1.17
C VAL A 101 11.54 5.35 0.28
N PRO A 102 12.22 4.29 0.75
CA PRO A 102 13.18 3.57 -0.08
C PRO A 102 12.54 3.02 -1.35
N VAL A 103 13.29 3.10 -2.45
CA VAL A 103 12.94 2.51 -3.74
C VAL A 103 14.03 1.54 -4.17
N PHE A 104 13.63 0.52 -4.92
CA PHE A 104 14.55 -0.50 -5.41
C PHE A 104 14.10 -1.10 -6.74
N ASN A 105 15.03 -1.76 -7.40
CA ASN A 105 14.79 -2.52 -8.63
C ASN A 105 14.68 -4.00 -8.33
N LEU A 106 13.90 -4.71 -9.15
CA LEU A 106 13.80 -6.17 -9.11
C LEU A 106 14.62 -6.76 -10.26
N PRO A 107 15.44 -7.80 -10.02
CA PRO A 107 16.37 -8.32 -11.02
C PRO A 107 15.67 -8.85 -12.29
N THR A 108 14.45 -9.34 -12.16
CA THR A 108 13.67 -9.93 -13.27
C THR A 108 12.68 -8.96 -13.92
N ARG A 109 12.61 -7.69 -13.50
CA ARG A 109 11.60 -6.72 -13.96
C ARG A 109 12.19 -5.43 -14.55
N GLY A 110 13.44 -5.51 -14.99
CA GLY A 110 14.15 -4.41 -15.64
C GLY A 110 14.39 -3.21 -14.71
N GLU A 111 14.34 -2.01 -15.29
CA GLU A 111 14.71 -0.78 -14.59
C GLU A 111 13.59 -0.13 -13.78
N THR A 112 12.41 -0.76 -13.74
CA THR A 112 11.26 -0.25 -12.97
C THR A 112 11.59 -0.17 -11.49
N LEU A 113 11.28 0.97 -10.88
CA LEU A 113 11.39 1.18 -9.45
C LEU A 113 10.14 0.72 -8.72
N TYR A 114 10.37 0.02 -7.63
CA TYR A 114 9.37 -0.52 -6.73
C TYR A 114 9.57 -0.01 -5.31
N MET A 115 8.49 -0.05 -4.54
CA MET A 115 8.47 0.21 -3.10
C MET A 115 7.76 -0.96 -2.42
N PHE A 116 8.20 -1.35 -1.22
CA PHE A 116 7.41 -2.26 -0.40
C PHE A 116 6.09 -1.57 -0.06
N SER A 117 4.94 -2.21 -0.31
CA SER A 117 3.63 -1.56 -0.10
C SER A 117 3.39 -1.07 1.33
N LYS A 118 4.10 -1.65 2.31
CA LYS A 118 4.08 -1.23 3.71
C LYS A 118 4.63 0.19 3.90
N ASP A 119 5.66 0.57 3.17
CA ASP A 119 6.37 1.83 3.41
C ASP A 119 5.55 3.07 3.04
N PRO A 120 4.95 3.19 1.83
CA PRO A 120 4.07 4.30 1.52
C PRO A 120 2.76 4.24 2.31
N ALA A 121 2.26 3.05 2.66
CA ALA A 121 1.10 2.91 3.54
C ALA A 121 1.34 3.58 4.91
N ALA A 122 2.48 3.25 5.55
CA ALA A 122 2.88 3.85 6.81
C ALA A 122 3.11 5.37 6.68
N LEU A 123 3.77 5.80 5.59
CA LEU A 123 4.04 7.22 5.32
C LEU A 123 2.75 8.05 5.23
N LEU A 124 1.72 7.49 4.60
CA LEU A 124 0.46 8.17 4.29
C LEU A 124 -0.62 7.96 5.37
N GLY A 125 -0.29 7.25 6.46
CA GLY A 125 -1.19 7.04 7.61
C GLY A 125 -2.23 5.94 7.41
N TYR A 126 -2.01 4.99 6.50
CA TYR A 126 -2.86 3.81 6.38
C TYR A 126 -2.51 2.78 7.46
N ARG A 127 -3.53 2.06 7.95
CA ARG A 127 -3.37 1.05 9.00
C ARG A 127 -2.39 -0.06 8.60
N ASP A 128 -2.50 -0.54 7.38
CA ASP A 128 -1.69 -1.61 6.83
C ASP A 128 -1.63 -1.51 5.30
N SER A 129 -0.76 -2.33 4.68
CA SER A 129 -0.61 -2.37 3.23
C SER A 129 -1.85 -2.89 2.49
N PHE A 130 -2.69 -3.69 3.15
CA PHE A 130 -3.89 -4.24 2.53
C PHE A 130 -4.96 -3.15 2.36
N VAL A 131 -5.25 -2.39 3.42
CA VAL A 131 -6.15 -1.23 3.40
C VAL A 131 -5.64 -0.16 2.43
N PHE A 132 -4.31 0.07 2.40
CA PHE A 132 -3.68 0.98 1.45
C PHE A 132 -3.99 0.61 -0.01
N LEU A 133 -3.77 -0.66 -0.38
CA LEU A 133 -4.02 -1.13 -1.74
C LEU A 133 -5.52 -1.18 -2.07
N LYS A 134 -6.36 -1.60 -1.12
CA LYS A 134 -7.81 -1.67 -1.31
C LYS A 134 -8.43 -0.29 -1.54
N ARG A 135 -7.95 0.75 -0.83
CA ARG A 135 -8.44 2.12 -0.99
C ARG A 135 -7.90 2.82 -2.24
N ASN A 136 -6.85 2.29 -2.87
CA ASN A 136 -6.19 2.92 -4.01
C ASN A 136 -6.03 1.90 -5.16
N PRO A 137 -7.13 1.59 -5.88
CA PRO A 137 -7.10 0.61 -6.96
C PRO A 137 -6.26 1.03 -8.17
N SER A 138 -5.93 2.33 -8.29
CA SER A 138 -5.03 2.87 -9.31
C SER A 138 -3.56 2.46 -9.12
N LEU A 139 -3.20 1.94 -7.94
CA LEU A 139 -1.84 1.49 -7.67
C LEU A 139 -1.54 0.18 -8.39
N VAL A 140 -0.40 0.15 -9.07
CA VAL A 140 0.07 -1.06 -9.74
C VAL A 140 0.78 -1.94 -8.72
N LYS A 141 0.03 -2.89 -8.17
CA LYS A 141 0.51 -3.91 -7.22
C LYS A 141 1.15 -5.07 -7.97
N VAL A 142 2.26 -5.56 -7.42
CA VAL A 142 2.98 -6.74 -7.90
C VAL A 142 3.34 -7.63 -6.72
N HIS A 143 3.16 -8.95 -6.87
CA HIS A 143 3.67 -9.93 -5.92
C HIS A 143 5.10 -10.34 -6.30
N ILE A 144 6.00 -10.39 -5.29
CA ILE A 144 7.41 -10.73 -5.49
C ILE A 144 7.59 -12.25 -5.50
N ASN A 145 8.36 -12.76 -6.46
CA ASN A 145 8.72 -14.19 -6.55
C ASN A 145 9.80 -14.57 -5.54
N ASN A 146 9.95 -15.87 -5.24
CA ASN A 146 10.94 -16.34 -4.26
C ASN A 146 12.40 -16.01 -4.63
N VAL A 147 12.73 -15.99 -5.93
CA VAL A 147 14.07 -15.59 -6.42
C VAL A 147 14.33 -14.11 -6.13
N GLU A 148 13.37 -13.24 -6.47
CA GLU A 148 13.43 -11.80 -6.19
C GLU A 148 13.51 -11.54 -4.67
N LYS A 149 12.75 -12.27 -3.85
CA LYS A 149 12.86 -12.18 -2.37
C LYS A 149 14.26 -12.55 -1.89
N GLY A 150 14.87 -13.60 -2.44
CA GLY A 150 16.25 -13.98 -2.13
C GLY A 150 17.22 -12.83 -2.39
N TYR A 151 17.15 -12.23 -3.58
CA TYR A 151 17.96 -11.06 -3.94
C TYR A 151 17.75 -9.87 -2.99
N LEU A 152 16.52 -9.59 -2.58
CA LEU A 152 16.23 -8.50 -1.64
C LEU A 152 16.78 -8.76 -0.23
N VAL A 153 16.84 -10.03 0.19
CA VAL A 153 17.48 -10.41 1.46
C VAL A 153 18.99 -10.27 1.37
N ASP A 154 19.60 -10.74 0.27
CA ASP A 154 21.04 -10.69 0.07
C ASP A 154 21.55 -9.26 -0.05
N SER A 155 20.79 -8.39 -0.72
CA SER A 155 21.04 -6.94 -0.81
C SER A 155 20.66 -6.15 0.45
N ARG A 156 20.23 -6.82 1.53
CA ARG A 156 19.81 -6.24 2.83
C ARG A 156 18.64 -5.27 2.76
N GLN A 157 17.87 -5.29 1.67
CA GLN A 157 16.65 -4.49 1.53
C GLN A 157 15.45 -5.13 2.25
N LEU A 158 15.48 -6.47 2.40
CA LEU A 158 14.46 -7.24 3.08
C LEU A 158 15.08 -8.06 4.22
N ARG A 159 14.38 -8.17 5.37
CA ARG A 159 14.82 -9.06 6.46
C ARG A 159 14.56 -10.52 6.09
N SER A 160 15.45 -11.42 6.52
CA SER A 160 15.36 -12.86 6.26
C SER A 160 14.05 -13.50 6.74
N SER A 161 13.44 -12.98 7.81
CA SER A 161 12.16 -13.46 8.35
C SER A 161 10.97 -13.31 7.39
N PHE A 162 11.07 -12.45 6.37
CA PHE A 162 10.00 -12.26 5.39
C PHE A 162 10.05 -13.24 4.22
N ARG A 163 11.04 -14.15 4.17
CA ARG A 163 11.20 -15.10 3.04
C ARG A 163 9.99 -16.02 2.83
N THR A 164 9.36 -16.43 3.94
CA THR A 164 8.21 -17.35 3.95
C THR A 164 6.87 -16.64 3.76
N ARG A 165 6.83 -15.32 3.87
CA ARG A 165 5.59 -14.54 3.76
C ARG A 165 5.38 -14.09 2.33
N GLU A 166 4.12 -13.94 1.92
CA GLU A 166 3.81 -13.23 0.69
C GLU A 166 4.09 -11.75 0.87
N ILE A 167 4.76 -11.16 -0.12
CA ILE A 167 5.13 -9.75 -0.11
C ILE A 167 4.63 -9.12 -1.40
N SER A 168 3.92 -8.02 -1.23
CA SER A 168 3.48 -7.17 -2.33
C SER A 168 4.31 -5.90 -2.37
N VAL A 169 4.63 -5.48 -3.59
CA VAL A 169 5.27 -4.19 -3.90
C VAL A 169 4.37 -3.40 -4.81
N VAL A 170 4.61 -2.10 -4.86
CA VAL A 170 3.95 -1.17 -5.77
C VAL A 170 4.98 -0.46 -6.63
N THR A 171 4.61 -0.11 -7.86
CA THR A 171 5.50 0.70 -8.72
C THR A 171 5.62 2.11 -8.16
N ALA A 172 6.85 2.63 -8.08
CA ALA A 172 7.13 3.98 -7.58
C ALA A 172 6.36 5.06 -8.39
N ARG A 173 6.22 4.83 -9.69
CA ARG A 173 5.47 5.70 -10.61
C ARG A 173 3.98 5.77 -10.24
N SER A 174 3.30 4.65 -10.00
CA SER A 174 1.88 4.67 -9.65
C SER A 174 1.62 5.36 -8.31
N VAL A 175 2.50 5.16 -7.34
CA VAL A 175 2.45 5.85 -6.04
C VAL A 175 2.62 7.35 -6.21
N PHE A 176 3.58 7.80 -7.03
CA PHE A 176 3.74 9.23 -7.31
C PHE A 176 2.55 9.82 -8.07
N LYS A 177 2.00 9.11 -9.06
CA LYS A 177 0.80 9.57 -9.77
C LYS A 177 -0.39 9.80 -8.83
N GLN A 178 -0.57 8.91 -7.86
CA GLN A 178 -1.71 8.94 -6.93
C GLN A 178 -1.54 9.97 -5.81
N PHE A 179 -0.33 10.11 -5.25
CA PHE A 179 -0.11 10.88 -4.01
C PHE A 179 0.78 12.11 -4.18
N GLY A 180 1.47 12.24 -5.31
CA GLY A 180 2.23 13.42 -5.70
C GLY A 180 3.19 13.91 -4.63
N HIS A 181 3.01 15.16 -4.20
CA HIS A 181 3.89 15.83 -3.25
C HIS A 181 4.03 15.12 -1.90
N ARG A 182 3.02 14.35 -1.47
CA ARG A 182 3.00 13.69 -0.15
C ARG A 182 4.09 12.63 0.01
N VAL A 183 4.51 12.01 -1.09
CA VAL A 183 5.54 10.97 -1.12
C VAL A 183 6.94 11.51 -1.45
N ILE A 184 7.05 12.82 -1.73
CA ILE A 184 8.30 13.51 -2.07
C ILE A 184 8.88 14.21 -0.84
N ARG A 185 10.20 14.15 -0.67
CA ARG A 185 10.89 14.88 0.39
C ARG A 185 10.75 16.39 0.16
N LYS A 186 10.22 17.11 1.16
CA LYS A 186 9.91 18.55 1.07
C LYS A 186 8.98 18.89 -0.11
N GLY A 187 8.14 17.95 -0.54
CA GLY A 187 7.20 18.15 -1.63
C GLY A 187 6.19 19.26 -1.34
N ARG A 188 5.89 20.06 -2.35
CA ARG A 188 4.89 21.14 -2.28
C ARG A 188 3.65 20.78 -3.09
N LYS A 189 2.47 20.98 -2.49
CA LYS A 189 1.18 20.81 -3.16
C LYS A 189 1.11 21.63 -4.45
N GLY A 190 0.53 21.06 -5.50
CA GLY A 190 0.47 21.62 -6.86
C GLY A 190 1.78 21.48 -7.64
N ARG A 191 2.91 21.96 -7.10
CA ARG A 191 4.21 21.93 -7.80
C ARG A 191 4.75 20.51 -7.99
N ASP A 192 4.66 19.68 -6.95
CA ASP A 192 5.22 18.32 -6.94
C ASP A 192 4.15 17.24 -7.07
N ASP A 193 2.91 17.62 -7.34
CA ASP A 193 1.86 16.69 -7.72
C ASP A 193 1.99 16.26 -9.17
N TYR A 194 1.58 15.03 -9.48
CA TYR A 194 1.61 14.55 -10.86
C TYR A 194 0.52 15.24 -11.69
N PHE A 195 -0.72 15.21 -11.20
CA PHE A 195 -1.81 15.99 -11.78
C PHE A 195 -1.89 17.34 -11.09
N TYR A 196 -1.93 18.41 -11.87
CA TYR A 196 -2.18 19.75 -11.34
C TYR A 196 -3.67 19.89 -11.04
N THR A 197 -4.05 19.84 -9.77
CA THR A 197 -5.36 20.31 -9.33
C THR A 197 -5.26 21.78 -9.00
N GLU A 198 -5.84 22.63 -9.85
CA GLU A 198 -6.29 23.96 -9.44
C GLU A 198 -7.40 23.75 -8.41
N GLU A 199 -7.04 23.60 -7.13
CA GLU A 199 -8.06 23.70 -6.09
C GLU A 199 -8.47 25.18 -6.02
N ILE A 200 -9.65 25.46 -6.58
CA ILE A 200 -10.47 26.63 -6.26
C ILE A 200 -10.62 26.63 -4.74
N GLN A 201 -9.96 27.59 -4.07
CA GLN A 201 -10.25 27.88 -2.67
C GLN A 201 -11.71 28.35 -2.60
N TYR A 202 -12.58 27.51 -2.02
CA TYR A 202 -13.80 28.02 -1.41
C TYR A 202 -13.38 28.58 -0.05
N ASP A 203 -13.11 29.88 -0.02
CA ASP A 203 -13.04 30.60 1.25
C ASP A 203 -14.45 30.60 1.86
N GLU A 204 -14.57 30.08 3.09
CA GLU A 204 -15.80 30.11 3.91
C GLU A 204 -15.83 31.36 4.79
#